data_AF-A0A1G9T6A9-F1
#
_entry.id   AF-A0A1G9T6A9-F1
#
_cell.length_a   1.000
_cell.length_b   1.000
_cell.length_c   1.000
_cell.angle_alpha   90.00
_cell.angle_beta   90.00
_cell.angle_gamma   90.00
#
_symmetry.space_group_name_H-M   'P 1'
#
loop_
_entity.id
_entity.type
_entity.pdbx_description
1 polymer ?
#
loop_
_entity_poly.entity_id
_entity_poly.type
_entity_poly.pdbx_seq_one_letter_code
_entity_poly.pdbx_strand_id
1 'polypeptide(L)'
;MEQKKFTAFEKLTILQEIKEGFIGVKAAARKFGVTKNSIMKWRRRYELYGYEGLDVRTHNRTYSEELKLQAVRDYLEGELSQSQIIYKYKIASTTQL
;
A
#
# COMPACT_ATOMS: atom_id res chain seq x y z
N MET A 1 16.35 -7.22 -16.07
CA MET A 1 16.66 -7.58 -14.67
C MET A 1 15.45 -8.31 -14.11
N GLU A 2 15.63 -9.56 -13.72
CA GLU A 2 14.57 -10.40 -13.15
C GLU A 2 14.16 -9.83 -11.79
N GLN A 3 12.90 -9.42 -11.65
CA GLN A 3 12.41 -8.91 -10.37
C GLN A 3 12.24 -10.08 -9.40
N LYS A 4 13.05 -10.12 -8.33
CA LYS A 4 12.87 -11.08 -7.25
C LYS A 4 11.43 -10.98 -6.73
N LYS A 5 10.65 -12.06 -6.85
CA LYS A 5 9.28 -12.10 -6.34
C LYS A 5 9.34 -12.31 -4.82
N PHE A 6 8.99 -11.28 -4.07
CA PHE A 6 8.83 -11.37 -2.62
C PHE A 6 7.46 -11.94 -2.27
N THR A 7 7.46 -12.94 -1.40
CA THR A 7 6.26 -13.48 -0.75
C THR A 7 5.65 -12.47 0.22
N ALA A 8 4.39 -12.66 0.61
CA ALA A 8 3.74 -11.83 1.62
C ALA A 8 4.50 -11.85 2.96
N PHE A 9 4.98 -13.03 3.34
CA PHE A 9 5.76 -13.23 4.56
C PHE A 9 7.07 -12.44 4.55
N GLU A 10 7.88 -12.57 3.49
CA GLU A 10 9.14 -11.82 3.40
C GLU A 10 8.91 -10.30 3.42
N LYS A 11 7.85 -9.81 2.77
CA LYS A 11 7.49 -8.38 2.83
C LYS A 11 7.13 -7.98 4.26
N LEU A 12 6.38 -8.81 4.98
CA LEU A 12 5.99 -8.53 6.36
C LEU A 12 7.23 -8.42 7.25
N THR A 13 8.17 -9.37 7.14
CA THR A 13 9.43 -9.36 7.90
C THR A 13 10.22 -8.07 7.63
N ILE A 14 10.38 -7.68 6.36
CA ILE A 14 11.08 -6.43 6.01
C ILE A 14 10.38 -5.20 6.63
N LEU A 15 9.04 -5.16 6.59
CA LEU A 15 8.28 -4.06 7.18
C LEU A 15 8.42 -4.02 8.71
N GLN A 16 8.46 -5.18 9.37
CA GLN A 16 8.68 -5.29 10.81
C GLN A 16 10.08 -4.83 11.20
N GLU A 17 11.13 -5.31 10.53
CA GLU A 17 12.52 -4.86 10.78
C GLU A 17 12.66 -3.34 10.64
N ILE A 18 11.97 -2.74 9.68
CA ILE A 18 11.95 -1.28 9.50
C ILE A 18 11.16 -0.59 10.61
N LYS A 19 10.02 -1.14 11.02
CA LYS A 19 9.14 -0.57 12.05
C LYS A 19 9.82 -0.58 13.42
N GLU A 20 10.53 -1.66 13.73
CA GLU A 20 11.26 -1.84 15.00
C GLU A 20 12.60 -1.08 15.02
N GLY A 21 12.99 -0.49 13.89
CA GLY A 21 14.20 0.33 13.80
C GLY A 21 15.50 -0.45 13.59
N PHE A 22 15.42 -1.78 13.42
CA PHE A 22 16.59 -2.63 13.13
C PHE A 22 17.27 -2.26 11.81
N ILE A 23 16.51 -1.78 10.83
CA ILE A 23 17.05 -1.34 9.55
C ILE A 23 16.30 -0.11 9.01
N GLY A 24 17.04 0.89 8.53
CA GLY A 24 16.45 2.03 7.85
C GLY A 24 15.94 1.67 6.44
N VAL A 25 14.90 2.34 5.95
CA VAL A 25 14.30 2.11 4.61
C VAL A 25 15.33 2.12 3.49
N LYS A 26 16.31 3.04 3.52
CA LYS A 26 17.38 3.12 2.51
C LYS A 26 18.29 1.88 2.55
N ALA A 27 18.61 1.39 3.74
CA ALA A 27 19.45 0.22 3.92
C ALA A 27 18.70 -1.07 3.53
N ALA A 28 17.43 -1.21 3.92
CA ALA A 28 16.56 -2.32 3.50
C ALA A 28 16.42 -2.39 1.98
N ALA A 29 16.18 -1.26 1.32
CA ALA A 29 16.11 -1.17 -0.13
C ALA A 29 17.36 -1.75 -0.82
N ARG A 30 18.55 -1.41 -0.32
CA ARG A 30 19.82 -1.96 -0.84
C ARG A 30 19.99 -3.44 -0.49
N LYS A 31 19.79 -3.82 0.78
CA LYS A 31 19.98 -5.20 1.29
C LYS A 31 19.10 -6.20 0.52
N PHE A 32 17.85 -5.85 0.28
CA PHE A 32 16.88 -6.74 -0.36
C PHE A 32 16.75 -6.50 -1.87
N GLY A 33 17.52 -5.57 -2.46
CA GLY A 33 17.45 -5.28 -3.90
C GLY A 33 16.10 -4.73 -4.36
N VAL A 34 15.41 -3.97 -3.51
CA VAL A 34 14.08 -3.40 -3.77
C VAL A 34 14.13 -1.88 -3.77
N THR A 35 13.22 -1.23 -4.49
CA THR A 35 13.14 0.23 -4.44
C THR A 35 12.48 0.69 -3.14
N LYS A 36 12.83 1.90 -2.68
CA LYS A 36 12.14 2.53 -1.53
C LYS A 36 10.63 2.65 -1.78
N ASN A 37 10.25 2.95 -3.02
CA ASN A 37 8.84 3.06 -3.41
C ASN A 37 8.11 1.72 -3.27
N SER A 38 8.75 0.59 -3.56
CA SER A 38 8.18 -0.75 -3.33
C SER A 38 7.90 -0.98 -1.84
N ILE A 39 8.85 -0.65 -0.97
CA ILE A 39 8.67 -0.76 0.50
C ILE A 39 7.51 0.12 0.97
N MET A 40 7.43 1.37 0.51
CA MET A 40 6.32 2.27 0.88
C MET A 40 4.97 1.75 0.37
N LYS A 41 4.92 1.18 -0.84
CA LYS A 41 3.72 0.53 -1.36
C LYS A 41 3.29 -0.67 -0.53
N TRP A 42 4.23 -1.52 -0.10
CA TRP A 42 3.93 -2.65 0.78
C TRP A 42 3.39 -2.19 2.12
N ARG A 43 4.04 -1.20 2.74
CA ARG A 43 3.56 -0.59 4.00
C ARG A 43 2.13 -0.09 3.87
N ARG A 44 1.84 0.74 2.85
CA ARG A 44 0.50 1.27 2.62
C ARG A 44 -0.55 0.17 2.40
N ARG A 45 -0.21 -0.86 1.63
CA ARG A 45 -1.13 -1.99 1.41
C ARG A 45 -1.38 -2.80 2.67
N TYR A 46 -0.36 -2.97 3.50
CA TYR A 46 -0.48 -3.63 4.79
C TYR A 46 -1.38 -2.83 5.74
N GLU A 47 -1.23 -1.51 5.79
CA GLU A 47 -2.11 -0.62 6.57
C GLU A 47 -3.58 -0.67 6.11
N LEU A 48 -3.82 -0.77 4.79
CA LEU A 48 -5.18 -0.77 4.23
C LEU A 48 -5.88 -2.14 4.31
N TYR A 49 -5.12 -3.23 4.10
CA TYR A 49 -5.67 -4.55 3.81
C TYR A 49 -5.12 -5.64 4.72
N GLY A 50 -4.26 -5.33 5.69
CA GLY A 50 -3.60 -6.34 6.51
C GLY A 50 -2.61 -7.19 5.70
N TYR A 51 -2.41 -8.43 6.15
CA TYR A 51 -1.43 -9.35 5.58
C TYR A 51 -1.74 -9.68 4.10
N GLU A 52 -3.01 -9.80 3.75
CA GLU A 52 -3.50 -10.03 2.39
C GLU A 52 -3.10 -8.90 1.43
N GLY A 53 -2.87 -7.69 1.94
CA GLY A 53 -2.35 -6.57 1.18
C GLY A 53 -0.92 -6.78 0.66
N LEU A 54 -0.16 -7.68 1.29
CA LEU A 54 1.21 -8.00 0.91
C LEU A 54 1.31 -9.11 -0.13
N ASP A 55 0.21 -9.76 -0.47
CA ASP A 55 0.21 -10.85 -1.43
C ASP A 55 0.55 -10.37 -2.86
N VAL A 56 1.02 -11.29 -3.69
CA VAL A 56 1.29 -11.04 -5.10
C VAL A 56 -0.04 -10.93 -5.84
N ARG A 57 -0.45 -9.70 -6.15
CA ARG A 57 -1.63 -9.47 -6.97
C ARG A 57 -1.33 -9.72 -8.44
N THR A 58 -2.15 -10.58 -9.05
CA THR A 58 -2.17 -10.84 -10.49
C THR A 58 -3.12 -9.90 -11.24
N HIS A 59 -4.04 -9.25 -10.54
CA HIS A 59 -5.08 -8.37 -11.12
C HIS A 59 -5.28 -7.09 -10.29
N ASN A 60 -5.81 -6.05 -10.93
CA ASN A 60 -6.22 -4.82 -10.27
C ASN A 60 -7.50 -5.04 -9.45
N ARG A 61 -7.66 -4.27 -8.36
CA ARG A 61 -8.89 -4.28 -7.57
C ARG A 61 -9.94 -3.41 -8.24
N THR A 62 -11.15 -3.96 -8.39
CA THR A 62 -12.33 -3.21 -8.83
C THR A 62 -13.05 -2.67 -7.60
N TYR A 63 -13.61 -1.46 -7.72
CA TYR A 63 -14.46 -0.84 -6.71
C TYR A 63 -15.80 -0.56 -7.36
N SER A 64 -16.89 -0.71 -6.59
CA SER A 64 -18.22 -0.42 -7.11
C SER A 64 -18.37 1.07 -7.40
N GLU A 65 -19.29 1.40 -8.30
CA GLU A 65 -19.58 2.78 -8.67
C GLU A 65 -20.05 3.59 -7.45
N GLU A 66 -20.92 3.00 -6.64
CA GLU A 66 -21.48 3.62 -5.43
C GLU A 66 -20.38 3.99 -4.44
N LEU A 67 -19.40 3.09 -4.24
CA LEU A 67 -18.27 3.34 -3.35
C LEU A 67 -17.41 4.50 -3.85
N LYS A 68 -17.14 4.57 -5.15
CA LYS A 68 -16.36 5.67 -5.73
C LYS A 68 -17.10 6.99 -5.65
N LEU A 69 -18.40 7.00 -5.96
CA LEU A 69 -19.24 8.18 -5.87
C LEU A 69 -19.26 8.73 -4.45
N GLN A 70 -19.39 7.88 -3.44
CA GLN A 70 -19.34 8.31 -2.04
C GLN A 70 -17.96 8.89 -1.69
N ALA A 71 -16.88 8.24 -2.12
CA ALA A 71 -15.53 8.72 -1.89
C ALA A 71 -15.24 10.10 -2.53
N VAL A 72 -15.79 10.36 -3.72
CA VAL A 72 -15.68 11.67 -4.39
C VAL A 72 -16.52 12.74 -3.68
N ARG A 73 -17.73 12.40 -3.22
CA ARG A 73 -18.59 13.34 -2.48
C ARG A 73 -17.93 13.80 -1.19
N ASP A 74 -17.47 12.86 -0.37
CA ASP A 74 -16.76 13.18 0.89
C ASP A 74 -15.51 14.06 0.67
N TYR A 75 -14.83 13.91 -0.47
CA TYR A 75 -13.71 14.77 -0.83
C TYR A 75 -14.16 16.19 -1.19
N LEU A 76 -15.25 16.32 -1.97
CA LEU A 76 -15.79 17.60 -2.43
C LEU A 76 -16.45 18.40 -1.30
N GLU A 77 -17.04 17.73 -0.32
CA GLU A 77 -17.63 18.34 0.88
C GLU A 77 -16.55 18.90 1.82
N GLY A 78 -15.26 18.65 1.55
CA GLY A 78 -14.14 19.20 2.29
C GLY A 78 -13.89 18.52 3.64
N GLU A 79 -14.63 17.46 3.95
CA GLU A 79 -14.51 16.75 5.23
C GLU A 79 -13.21 15.95 5.34
N LEU A 80 -12.66 15.48 4.21
CA LEU A 80 -11.51 14.58 4.18
C LEU A 80 -10.55 14.88 3.02
N SER A 81 -9.25 14.88 3.31
CA SER A 81 -8.21 14.92 2.27
C SER A 81 -8.23 13.64 1.40
N GLN A 82 -7.69 13.73 0.20
CA GLN A 82 -7.61 12.60 -0.74
C GLN A 82 -6.92 11.35 -0.12
N SER A 83 -5.94 11.56 0.76
CA SER A 83 -5.30 10.49 1.53
C SER A 83 -6.26 9.85 2.53
N GLN A 84 -6.99 10.66 3.31
CA GLN A 84 -7.98 10.16 4.28
C GLN A 84 -9.11 9.39 3.59
N ILE A 85 -9.57 9.87 2.43
CA ILE A 85 -10.55 9.17 1.58
C ILE A 85 -10.08 7.77 1.23
N ILE A 86 -8.83 7.63 0.78
CA ILE A 86 -8.25 6.32 0.44
C ILE A 86 -8.25 5.38 1.62
N TYR A 87 -7.88 5.87 2.81
CA TYR A 87 -7.90 5.05 4.02
C TYR A 87 -9.33 4.69 4.44
N LYS A 88 -10.27 5.64 4.41
CA LYS A 88 -11.70 5.41 4.75
C LYS A 88 -12.34 4.37 3.84
N TYR A 89 -12.16 4.50 2.53
CA TYR A 89 -12.79 3.64 1.52
C TYR A 89 -11.95 2.43 1.11
N LYS A 90 -10.77 2.24 1.73
CA LYS A 90 -9.80 1.17 1.42
C LYS A 90 -9.47 1.08 -0.09
N ILE A 91 -9.29 2.23 -0.73
CA ILE A 91 -8.92 2.35 -2.15
C ILE A 91 -7.39 2.35 -2.27
N ALA A 92 -6.83 1.57 -3.19
CA ALA A 92 -5.38 1.36 -3.23
C ALA A 92 -4.59 2.58 -3.78
N SER A 93 -5.23 3.47 -4.54
CA SER A 93 -4.61 4.62 -5.19
C SER A 93 -5.58 5.78 -5.37
N THR A 94 -5.06 7.01 -5.32
CA THR A 94 -5.81 8.25 -5.61
C THR A 94 -6.33 8.27 -7.04
N THR A 95 -5.60 7.63 -7.96
CA THR A 95 -5.95 7.52 -9.38
C THR A 95 -7.07 6.51 -9.67
N GLN A 96 -7.65 5.88 -8.65
CA GLN A 96 -8.74 4.91 -8.80
C GLN A 96 -10.10 5.44 -8.33
N LEU A 97 -10.10 6.67 -7.78
CA LEU A 97 -11.30 7.47 -7.53
C LEU A 97 -11.89 7.90 -8.87
#